data_AF-A0A8H5Q9H1-F1
#
_entry.id   AF-A0A8H5Q9H1-F1
#
_cell.length_a   1.000
_cell.length_b   1.000
_cell.length_c   1.000
_cell.angle_alpha   90.00
_cell.angle_beta   90.00
_cell.angle_gamma   90.00
#
_symmetry.space_group_name_H-M   'P 1'
#
loop_
_entity.id
_entity.type
_entity.pdbx_description
1 polymer ?
#
loop_
_entity_poly.entity_id
_entity_poly.type
_entity_poly.pdbx_seq_one_letter_code
_entity_poly.pdbx_strand_id
1 'polypeptide(L)'
;MTLVTVITVVAFIIAEAIPFFNDLLSISSSLFISGFTFYFPSIMWFMLIRKGPWHSKENLLLSIANGLIFIIGMIVLVGGTYASIDDIILKFRHGEVRGVFTCEPIA
;
A
#
# COMPACT_ATOMS: atom_id res chain seq x y z
N MET A 1 -1.00 18.69 22.87
CA MET A 1 0.48 18.82 22.79
C MET A 1 1.21 17.50 23.05
N THR A 2 0.73 16.67 23.97
CA THR A 2 1.30 15.33 24.27
C THR A 2 1.29 14.36 23.08
N LEU A 3 0.22 14.33 22.28
CA LEU A 3 0.16 13.46 21.09
C LEU A 3 1.25 13.82 20.07
N VAL A 4 1.38 15.11 19.75
CA VAL A 4 2.35 15.60 18.75
C VAL A 4 3.77 15.32 19.20
N THR A 5 4.08 15.53 20.48
CA THR A 5 5.42 15.25 21.02
C THR A 5 5.77 13.76 20.95
N VAL A 6 4.84 12.86 21.26
CA VAL A 6 5.06 11.42 21.13
C VAL A 6 5.30 11.03 19.66
N ILE A 7 4.50 11.53 18.73
CA ILE A 7 4.64 11.21 17.29
C ILE A 7 5.98 11.74 16.76
N THR A 8 6.36 12.97 17.13
CA THR A 8 7.64 13.57 16.70
C THR A 8 8.84 12.77 17.22
N VAL A 9 8.80 12.28 18.46
CA VAL A 9 9.89 11.44 19.01
C VAL A 9 9.98 10.10 18.28
N VAL A 10 8.84 9.46 17.99
CA VAL A 10 8.82 8.20 17.22
C VAL A 10 9.32 8.41 15.79
N ALA A 11 8.89 9.49 15.12
CA ALA A 11 9.36 9.83 13.78
C ALA A 11 10.88 10.09 13.74
N PHE A 12 11.41 10.75 14.77
CA PHE A 12 12.85 10.98 14.91
C PHE A 12 13.64 9.66 15.03
N ILE A 13 13.15 8.71 15.84
CA ILE A 13 13.78 7.40 15.99
C ILE A 13 13.75 6.61 14.66
N ILE A 14 12.62 6.63 13.95
CA ILE A 14 12.48 5.92 12.68
C ILE A 14 13.38 6.53 11.59
N ALA A 15 13.49 7.85 11.53
CA ALA A 15 14.33 8.54 10.56
C ALA A 15 15.83 8.22 10.75
N GLU A 16 16.28 8.09 12.01
CA GLU A 16 17.66 7.72 12.34
C GLU A 16 17.92 6.21 12.19
N ALA A 17 16.91 5.36 12.39
CA ALA A 17 17.06 3.90 12.35
C ALA A 17 16.81 3.27 10.98
N ILE A 18 16.03 3.90 10.09
CA ILE A 18 15.58 3.30 8.83
C ILE A 18 15.84 4.26 7.65
N PRO A 19 16.84 3.99 6.79
CA PRO A 19 17.17 4.85 5.64
C PRO A 19 16.17 4.78 4.47
N PHE A 20 15.09 3.98 4.56
CA PHE A 20 14.12 3.71 3.48
C PHE A 20 12.66 4.08 3.82
N PHE A 21 12.46 5.21 4.50
CA PHE A 21 11.13 5.67 4.93
C PHE A 21 10.11 5.79 3.77
N ASN A 22 10.55 6.26 2.60
CA ASN A 22 9.67 6.41 1.44
C ASN A 22 9.11 5.08 0.93
N ASP A 23 9.88 3.99 0.98
CA ASP A 23 9.42 2.68 0.52
C ASP A 23 8.40 2.10 1.50
N LEU A 24 8.65 2.25 2.81
CA LEU A 24 7.68 1.89 3.85
C LEU A 24 6.38 2.68 3.74
N LEU A 25 6.47 3.99 3.49
CA LEU A 25 5.31 4.83 3.23
C LEU A 25 4.57 4.38 1.96
N SER A 26 5.29 4.04 0.90
CA SER A 26 4.71 3.58 -0.36
C SER A 26 3.96 2.25 -0.19
N ILE A 27 4.53 1.29 0.55
CA ILE A 27 3.86 0.02 0.90
C ILE A 27 2.59 0.30 1.71
N SER A 28 2.70 1.11 2.78
CA SER A 28 1.51 1.41 3.60
C SER A 28 0.41 2.10 2.80
N SER A 29 0.78 3.06 1.95
CA SER A 29 -0.15 3.77 1.07
C SER A 29 -0.83 2.83 0.08
N SER A 30 -0.07 1.97 -0.63
CA SER A 30 -0.63 1.01 -1.58
C SER A 30 -1.56 -0.01 -0.91
N LEU A 31 -1.24 -0.44 0.32
CA LEU A 31 -2.06 -1.37 1.10
C LEU A 31 -3.37 -0.72 1.59
N PHE A 32 -3.30 0.52 2.08
CA PHE A 32 -4.48 1.25 2.55
C PHE A 32 -5.37 1.76 1.41
N ILE A 33 -4.79 2.25 0.32
CA ILE A 33 -5.52 2.69 -0.88
C ILE A 33 -6.23 1.52 -1.53
N SER A 34 -5.55 0.39 -1.73
CA SER A 34 -6.21 -0.79 -2.32
C SER A 34 -7.31 -1.34 -1.40
N GLY A 35 -7.02 -1.47 -0.10
CA GLY A 35 -7.95 -2.01 0.89
C GLY A 35 -9.21 -1.16 1.07
N PHE A 36 -9.06 0.13 1.36
CA PHE A 36 -10.20 0.99 1.70
C PHE A 36 -10.94 1.55 0.49
N THR A 37 -10.24 1.83 -0.62
CA THR A 37 -10.86 2.49 -1.79
C THR A 37 -11.42 1.48 -2.80
N PHE A 38 -10.81 0.30 -2.95
CA PHE A 38 -11.22 -0.66 -3.98
C PHE A 38 -11.75 -1.97 -3.40
N TYR A 39 -11.13 -2.51 -2.36
CA TYR A 39 -11.52 -3.81 -1.80
C TYR A 39 -12.85 -3.75 -1.03
N PHE A 40 -12.93 -2.83 -0.07
CA PHE A 40 -14.09 -2.69 0.83
C PHE A 40 -15.40 -2.33 0.12
N PRO A 41 -15.48 -1.29 -0.75
CA PRO A 41 -16.72 -0.92 -1.41
C PRO A 41 -17.18 -1.95 -2.46
N SER A 42 -16.26 -2.57 -3.21
CA SER A 42 -16.60 -3.59 -4.21
C SER A 42 -17.15 -4.88 -3.56
N ILE A 43 -16.59 -5.31 -2.43
CA ILE A 43 -17.12 -6.44 -1.64
C ILE A 43 -18.46 -6.07 -1.02
N MET A 44 -18.61 -4.85 -0.47
CA MET A 44 -19.88 -4.38 0.10
C MET A 44 -21.02 -4.41 -0.93
N TRP A 45 -20.75 -4.06 -2.19
CA TRP A 45 -21.76 -4.11 -3.25
C TRP A 45 -22.20 -5.56 -3.54
N PHE A 46 -21.25 -6.50 -3.60
CA PHE A 46 -21.53 -7.92 -3.81
C PHE A 46 -22.28 -8.57 -2.64
N MET A 47 -22.06 -8.11 -1.40
CA MET A 47 -22.61 -8.72 -0.18
C MET A 47 -23.93 -8.09 0.30
N LEU A 48 -24.12 -6.77 0.18
CA LEU A 48 -25.30 -6.04 0.70
C LEU A 48 -26.31 -5.60 -0.38
N ILE A 49 -25.87 -5.29 -1.60
CA ILE A 49 -26.71 -4.71 -2.67
C ILE A 49 -27.12 -5.74 -3.72
N ARG A 50 -26.86 -7.03 -3.50
CA ARG A 50 -27.30 -8.11 -4.40
C ARG A 50 -28.82 -8.30 -4.40
N LYS A 51 -29.55 -7.37 -5.01
CA LYS A 51 -30.98 -7.46 -5.34
C LYS A 51 -31.13 -8.24 -6.65
N GLY A 52 -31.19 -9.57 -6.55
CA GLY A 52 -31.63 -10.46 -7.62
C GLY A 52 -30.55 -11.33 -8.30
N PRO A 53 -30.96 -12.18 -9.25
CA PRO A 53 -30.07 -13.12 -9.96
C PRO A 53 -29.09 -12.38 -10.88
N TRP A 54 -27.90 -12.97 -11.03
CA TRP A 54 -26.71 -12.47 -11.75
C TRP A 54 -26.93 -12.14 -13.26
N HIS A 55 -28.15 -12.33 -13.78
CA HIS A 55 -28.46 -12.30 -15.21
C HIS A 55 -29.40 -11.14 -15.61
N SER A 56 -29.75 -10.24 -14.68
CA SER A 56 -30.52 -9.04 -15.04
C SER A 56 -29.61 -8.00 -15.68
N LYS A 57 -29.99 -7.52 -16.88
CA LYS A 57 -29.15 -6.71 -17.78
C LYS A 57 -28.64 -5.40 -17.16
N GLU A 58 -29.40 -4.83 -16.22
CA GLU A 58 -29.00 -3.63 -15.46
C GLU A 58 -27.97 -3.89 -14.36
N ASN A 59 -27.99 -5.07 -13.73
CA ASN A 59 -27.06 -5.42 -12.66
C ASN A 59 -25.76 -6.02 -13.17
N LEU A 60 -25.74 -6.54 -14.41
CA LEU A 60 -24.55 -7.13 -15.02
C LEU A 60 -23.44 -6.09 -15.22
N LEU A 61 -23.79 -4.90 -15.73
CA LEU A 61 -22.84 -3.79 -15.92
C LEU A 61 -22.22 -3.34 -14.60
N LEU A 62 -23.04 -3.20 -13.56
CA LEU A 62 -22.56 -2.84 -12.22
C LEU A 62 -21.71 -3.97 -11.61
N SER A 63 -22.05 -5.24 -11.85
CA SER A 63 -21.26 -6.37 -11.34
C SER A 63 -19.91 -6.50 -12.04
N ILE A 64 -19.85 -6.24 -13.35
CA ILE A 64 -18.59 -6.21 -14.13
C ILE A 64 -17.74 -5.01 -13.70
N ALA A 65 -18.33 -3.83 -13.53
CA ALA A 65 -17.61 -2.64 -13.08
C ALA A 65 -17.01 -2.83 -11.68
N ASN A 66 -17.77 -3.38 -10.73
CA ASN A 66 -17.26 -3.70 -9.40
C ASN A 66 -16.18 -4.80 -9.43
N GLY A 67 -16.30 -5.80 -10.31
CA GLY A 67 -15.27 -6.81 -10.52
C GLY A 67 -13.98 -6.23 -11.09
N LEU A 68 -14.08 -5.30 -12.05
CA LEU A 68 -12.92 -4.59 -12.61
C LEU A 68 -12.21 -3.76 -11.55
N ILE A 69 -12.95 -3.02 -10.72
CA ILE A 69 -12.39 -2.22 -9.62
C ILE A 69 -11.67 -3.11 -8.61
N PHE A 70 -12.23 -4.29 -8.30
CA PHE A 70 -11.57 -5.27 -7.43
C PHE A 70 -10.24 -5.77 -8.03
N ILE A 71 -10.20 -6.07 -9.32
CA ILE A 71 -8.96 -6.50 -10.01
C ILE A 71 -7.92 -5.37 -10.00
N ILE A 72 -8.32 -4.13 -10.26
CA ILE A 72 -7.43 -2.96 -10.18
C ILE A 72 -6.87 -2.82 -8.77
N GLY A 73 -7.71 -2.98 -7.73
CA GLY A 73 -7.27 -2.98 -6.33
C GLY A 73 -6.22 -4.05 -6.04
N MET A 74 -6.40 -5.28 -6.55
CA MET A 74 -5.44 -6.36 -6.41
C MET A 74 -4.11 -6.06 -7.13
N ILE A 75 -4.17 -5.47 -8.33
CA ILE A 75 -2.97 -5.07 -9.08
C ILE A 75 -2.21 -3.97 -8.33
N VAL A 76 -2.90 -2.99 -7.76
CA VAL A 76 -2.27 -1.91 -6.96
C VAL A 76 -1.66 -2.46 -5.68
N LEU A 77 -2.31 -3.42 -5.02
CA LEU A 77 -1.78 -4.06 -3.81
C LEU A 77 -0.49 -4.84 -4.13
N VAL A 78 -0.53 -5.73 -5.13
CA VAL A 78 0.64 -6.56 -5.49
C VAL A 78 1.74 -5.72 -6.13
N GLY A 79 1.39 -4.87 -7.10
CA GLY A 79 2.33 -4.01 -7.81
C GLY A 79 2.95 -2.95 -6.92
N GLY A 80 2.17 -2.32 -6.04
CA GLY A 80 2.66 -1.35 -5.07
C GLY A 80 3.60 -1.97 -4.04
N THR A 81 3.22 -3.12 -3.48
CA THR A 81 4.09 -3.85 -2.53
C THR A 81 5.37 -4.34 -3.21
N TYR A 82 5.25 -4.88 -4.44
CA TYR A 82 6.40 -5.37 -5.19
C TYR A 82 7.37 -4.24 -5.58
N ALA A 83 6.85 -3.12 -6.09
CA ALA A 83 7.67 -1.98 -6.48
C ALA A 83 8.49 -1.44 -5.30
N SER A 84 7.90 -1.36 -4.11
CA SER A 84 8.64 -0.94 -2.93
C SER A 84 9.68 -1.95 -2.46
N ILE A 85 9.43 -3.27 -2.60
CA ILE A 85 10.44 -4.30 -2.29
C ILE A 85 11.61 -4.21 -3.28
N ASP A 86 11.32 -4.03 -4.57
CA ASP A 86 12.34 -3.89 -5.61
C ASP A 86 13.20 -2.66 -5.38
N ASP A 87 12.59 -1.52 -5.05
CA ASP A 87 13.29 -0.26 -4.75
C ASP A 87 14.22 -0.41 -3.53
N ILE A 88 13.76 -1.11 -2.48
CA ILE A 88 14.60 -1.46 -1.32
C ILE A 88 15.81 -2.29 -1.75
N ILE A 89 15.60 -3.37 -2.52
CA ILE A 89 16.67 -4.26 -2.98
C ILE A 89 17.67 -3.49 -3.87
N LEU A 90 17.18 -2.62 -4.74
CA LEU A 90 18.01 -1.82 -5.65
C LEU A 90 18.90 -0.85 -4.87
N LYS A 91 18.34 -0.17 -3.86
CA LYS A 91 19.07 0.71 -2.94
C LYS A 91 20.18 -0.03 -2.17
N PHE A 92 19.92 -1.25 -1.72
CA PHE A 92 20.95 -2.12 -1.11
C PHE A 92 22.03 -2.55 -2.11
N ARG A 93 21.65 -2.81 -3.37
CA ARG A 93 22.58 -3.24 -4.44
C ARG A 93 23.48 -2.13 -4.95
N HIS A 94 22.97 -0.90 -5.02
CA HIS A 94 23.73 0.28 -5.42
C HIS A 94 24.64 0.82 -4.31
N GLY A 95 24.63 0.22 -3.11
CA GLY A 95 25.48 0.65 -1.99
C GLY A 95 25.07 1.99 -1.37
N GLU A 96 23.88 2.49 -1.71
CA GLU A 96 23.41 3.83 -1.33
C GLU A 96 22.81 3.88 0.08
N VAL A 97 22.60 2.72 0.70
CA VAL A 97 22.05 2.61 2.06
C VAL A 97 23.11 2.13 3.05
N ARG A 98 23.42 3.01 4.01
CA ARG A 98 24.20 2.67 5.21
C ARG A 98 23.47 1.55 5.95
N GLY A 99 24.17 0.49 6.34
CA GLY A 99 23.65 -0.43 7.35
C GLY A 99 23.25 0.36 8.61
N VAL A 100 22.18 -0.07 9.26
CA VAL A 100 21.72 0.54 10.53
C VAL A 100 22.89 0.41 11.51
N PHE A 101 23.50 1.55 11.90
CA PHE A 101 24.71 1.66 12.73
C PHE A 101 26.06 1.25 12.12
N THR A 102 26.26 1.24 10.79
CA THR A 102 27.60 1.03 10.21
C THR A 102 28.29 2.35 9.84
N CYS A 103 29.43 2.63 10.47
CA CYS A 103 30.41 3.64 10.03
C CYS A 103 31.24 3.08 8.86
N GLU A 104 30.61 2.83 7.72
CA GLU A 104 31.32 2.50 6.48
C GLU A 104 31.29 3.70 5.54
N PRO A 105 32.41 4.07 4.89
CA PRO A 105 32.40 5.15 3.91
C PRO A 105 31.62 4.72 2.68
N ILE A 106 30.76 5.62 2.21
CA ILE A 106 30.21 5.60 0.85
C ILE A 106 31.36 5.43 -0.16
N ALA A 107 31.30 4.36 -0.97
CA ALA A 107 32.22 4.12 -2.07
C ALA A 107 31.72 4.81 -3.35
#